data_AF-A0A3B8ZJ53-F1
#
_entry.id   AF-A0A3B8ZJ53-F1
#
_cell.length_a   1.000
_cell.length_b   1.000
_cell.length_c   1.000
_cell.angle_alpha   90.00
_cell.angle_beta   90.00
_cell.angle_gamma   90.00
#
_symmetry.space_group_name_H-M   'P 1'
#
loop_
_entity.id
_entity.type
_entity.pdbx_description
1 polymer ?
#
loop_
_entity_poly.entity_id
_entity_poly.type
_entity_poly.pdbx_seq_one_letter_code
_entity_poly.pdbx_strand_id
1 'polypeptide(L)'
;MALLATDCGTDLPFKIRAGVQQRYSDVYTPEAIEAIATLSHLAAKRSDLMTSRTARRLARIANRQPIGFLDPDSRIAGTDILVSDARAGRFVGSTIPADLQQQWIQGTGPAAKPSVPLENSIRNVAYALLSGADGWMFDGEDALGQIDTMSLDNQRNLKLAIAKDPIFLKVAQEVADEMNRWASGFLGREIISDWRKQLDSTTKIFRARGMHLDDRHIQCKDGNGFPASIVDASLYVVNNYKNLIQAGSSLVLYLPKIQTAQEAAWWNEMITALEQHLGLAVGTVKTYVLVEQLEAAYQLMEIRAALGLHFVGFNTGRWDYINAVSDAMCWDRSFINPNIDVITMTYGYMRNYEDRVRRAVNTPDLRGQCALWQGGMEPN
;
A
#
# COMPACT_ATOMS: atom_id res chain seq x y z
N MET A 1 29.06 -4.63 -35.28
CA MET A 1 27.76 -4.07 -35.69
C MET A 1 26.90 -3.96 -34.45
N ALA A 2 26.76 -2.76 -33.91
CA ALA A 2 25.87 -2.49 -32.79
C ALA A 2 24.43 -2.67 -33.28
N LEU A 3 23.68 -3.58 -32.64
CA LEU A 3 22.23 -3.59 -32.77
C LEU A 3 21.71 -2.31 -32.12
N LEU A 4 21.27 -1.38 -32.96
CA LEU A 4 20.41 -0.28 -32.58
C LEU A 4 19.20 -0.87 -31.87
N ALA A 5 19.05 -0.50 -30.60
CA ALA A 5 17.79 -0.67 -29.89
C ALA A 5 16.72 0.05 -30.71
N THR A 6 15.77 -0.71 -31.26
CA THR A 6 14.57 -0.16 -31.87
C THR A 6 13.81 0.58 -30.79
N ASP A 7 13.90 1.91 -30.87
CA ASP A 7 13.06 2.87 -30.16
C ASP A 7 11.62 2.56 -30.60
N CYS A 8 10.88 1.82 -29.78
CA CYS A 8 9.47 1.55 -30.01
C CYS A 8 8.74 2.85 -29.67
N GLY A 9 8.68 3.75 -30.65
CA GLY A 9 8.09 5.08 -30.57
C GLY A 9 6.58 5.03 -30.40
N THR A 10 6.11 4.68 -29.20
CA THR A 10 4.81 5.10 -28.70
C THR A 10 4.99 6.43 -28.00
N ASP A 11 4.27 7.48 -28.42
CA ASP A 11 4.26 8.79 -27.76
C ASP A 11 3.59 8.68 -26.37
N LEU A 12 4.35 8.17 -25.40
CA LEU A 12 3.87 7.91 -24.03
C LEU A 12 3.24 9.16 -23.43
N PRO A 13 2.12 9.06 -22.69
CA PRO A 13 1.43 10.21 -22.09
C PRO A 13 2.23 10.91 -20.96
N PHE A 14 3.43 10.44 -20.67
CA PHE A 14 4.37 10.95 -19.66
C PHE A 14 5.81 10.83 -20.18
N LYS A 15 6.74 11.46 -19.47
CA LYS A 15 8.18 11.39 -19.71
C LYS A 15 8.85 10.66 -18.56
N ILE A 16 9.72 9.71 -18.88
CA ILE A 16 10.62 9.07 -17.91
C ILE A 16 11.96 9.81 -17.91
N ARG A 17 12.52 10.07 -16.73
CA ARG A 17 13.83 10.69 -16.55
C ARG A 17 14.90 9.96 -17.38
N ALA A 18 15.68 10.71 -18.13
CA ALA A 18 16.69 10.17 -19.04
C ALA A 18 17.65 9.18 -18.34
N GLY A 19 17.93 8.05 -18.99
CA GLY A 19 18.82 7.01 -18.48
C GLY A 19 18.20 6.08 -17.43
N VAL A 20 17.09 6.46 -16.79
CA VAL A 20 16.45 5.64 -15.75
C VAL A 20 15.78 4.42 -16.36
N GLN A 21 15.05 4.58 -17.46
CA GLN A 21 14.38 3.46 -18.13
C GLN A 21 15.37 2.40 -18.61
N GLN A 22 16.52 2.80 -19.17
CA GLN A 22 17.56 1.87 -19.61
C GLN A 22 18.22 1.13 -18.42
N ARG A 23 18.48 1.84 -17.32
CA ARG A 23 19.08 1.27 -16.10
C ARG A 23 18.14 0.32 -15.35
N TYR A 24 16.84 0.51 -15.50
CA TYR A 24 15.78 -0.28 -14.84
C TYR A 24 14.86 -0.96 -15.87
N SER A 25 15.40 -1.43 -16.99
CA SER A 25 14.63 -2.09 -18.05
C SER A 25 13.99 -3.42 -17.60
N ASP A 26 14.53 -4.02 -16.55
CA ASP A 26 13.96 -5.17 -15.85
C ASP A 26 12.75 -4.80 -14.98
N VAL A 27 12.58 -3.54 -14.56
CA VAL A 27 11.41 -3.06 -13.79
C VAL A 27 10.42 -2.36 -14.70
N TYR A 28 10.90 -1.43 -15.53
CA TYR A 28 10.17 -0.77 -16.61
C TYR A 28 10.10 -1.66 -17.85
N THR A 29 9.53 -2.83 -17.68
CA THR A 29 9.22 -3.72 -18.81
C THR A 29 8.20 -3.06 -19.74
N PRO A 30 8.11 -3.49 -21.02
CA PRO A 30 7.09 -2.95 -21.93
C PRO A 30 5.67 -3.04 -21.37
N GLU A 31 5.28 -4.19 -20.78
CA GLU A 31 3.97 -4.40 -20.13
C GLU A 31 3.75 -3.40 -18.98
N ALA A 32 4.79 -3.10 -18.19
CA ALA A 32 4.68 -2.16 -17.08
C ALA A 32 4.53 -0.71 -17.54
N ILE A 33 5.26 -0.30 -18.59
CA ILE A 33 5.13 1.04 -19.18
C ILE A 33 3.75 1.22 -19.80
N GLU A 34 3.24 0.21 -20.50
CA GLU A 34 1.91 0.22 -21.11
C GLU A 34 0.80 0.31 -20.05
N ALA A 35 0.93 -0.39 -18.93
CA ALA A 35 0.00 -0.29 -17.83
C ALA A 35 -0.02 1.13 -17.20
N ILE A 36 1.16 1.72 -16.97
CA ILE A 36 1.25 3.11 -16.46
C ILE A 36 0.62 4.09 -17.47
N ALA A 37 0.85 3.87 -18.77
CA ALA A 37 0.26 4.70 -19.84
C ALA A 37 -1.27 4.55 -19.88
N THR A 38 -1.77 3.33 -19.74
CA THR A 38 -3.21 3.06 -19.65
C THR A 38 -3.85 3.81 -18.48
N LEU A 39 -3.19 3.87 -17.33
CA LEU A 39 -3.70 4.54 -16.13
C LEU A 39 -3.45 6.05 -16.08
N SER A 40 -2.69 6.63 -17.03
CA SER A 40 -2.28 8.04 -16.95
C SER A 40 -3.46 9.02 -16.97
N HIS A 41 -4.60 8.61 -17.54
CA HIS A 41 -5.82 9.43 -17.57
C HIS A 41 -6.36 9.74 -16.15
N LEU A 42 -6.00 8.94 -15.14
CA LEU A 42 -6.39 9.14 -13.74
C LEU A 42 -5.54 10.19 -13.02
N ALA A 43 -4.44 10.66 -13.62
CA ALA A 43 -3.54 11.62 -13.01
C ALA A 43 -4.20 12.98 -12.74
N ALA A 44 -5.02 13.46 -13.68
CA ALA A 44 -5.77 14.70 -13.52
C ALA A 44 -6.77 14.59 -12.36
N LYS A 45 -7.56 13.50 -12.34
CA LYS A 45 -8.52 13.23 -11.26
C LYS A 45 -7.84 13.15 -9.88
N ARG A 46 -6.66 12.53 -9.80
CA ARG A 46 -5.85 12.51 -8.57
C ARG A 46 -5.46 13.93 -8.14
N SER A 47 -5.03 14.77 -9.08
CA SER A 47 -4.66 16.17 -8.80
C SER A 47 -5.85 16.97 -8.24
N ASP A 48 -7.03 16.80 -8.83
CA ASP A 48 -8.27 17.45 -8.36
C ASP A 48 -8.63 17.00 -6.93
N LEU A 49 -8.43 15.72 -6.60
CA LEU A 49 -8.64 15.20 -5.25
C LEU A 49 -7.65 15.81 -4.24
N MET A 50 -6.37 15.99 -4.61
CA MET A 50 -5.38 16.63 -3.73
C MET A 50 -5.65 18.13 -3.55
N THR A 51 -6.12 18.80 -4.59
CA THR A 51 -6.59 20.19 -4.51
C THR A 51 -7.79 20.29 -3.58
N SER A 52 -8.79 19.41 -3.76
CA SER A 52 -9.97 19.35 -2.90
C SER A 52 -9.63 19.03 -1.44
N ARG A 53 -8.68 18.12 -1.20
CA ARG A 53 -8.14 17.81 0.13
C ARG A 53 -7.58 19.07 0.79
N THR A 54 -6.73 19.81 0.08
CA THR A 54 -6.13 21.05 0.59
C THR A 54 -7.19 22.10 0.89
N ALA A 55 -8.14 22.30 -0.03
CA ALA A 55 -9.24 23.24 0.15
C ALA A 55 -10.11 22.89 1.38
N ARG A 56 -10.47 21.61 1.56
CA ARG A 56 -11.22 21.13 2.74
C ARG A 56 -10.47 21.43 4.04
N ARG A 57 -9.16 21.17 4.08
CA ARG A 57 -8.32 21.47 5.26
C ARG A 57 -8.29 22.97 5.57
N LEU A 58 -8.07 23.81 4.57
CA LEU A 58 -8.06 25.27 4.75
C LEU A 58 -9.41 25.82 5.20
N ALA A 59 -10.51 25.34 4.60
CA ALA A 59 -11.86 25.72 4.99
C ALA A 59 -12.16 25.29 6.43
N ARG A 60 -11.75 24.07 6.83
CA ARG A 60 -11.88 23.57 8.19
C ARG A 60 -11.22 24.51 9.20
N ILE A 61 -9.99 24.93 8.92
CA ILE A 61 -9.21 25.84 9.78
C ILE A 61 -9.88 27.22 9.85
N ALA A 62 -10.21 27.81 8.69
CA ALA A 62 -10.79 29.15 8.62
C ALA A 62 -12.15 29.23 9.33
N ASN A 63 -12.98 28.21 9.16
CA ASN A 63 -14.34 28.16 9.69
C ASN A 63 -14.43 27.49 11.07
N ARG A 64 -13.30 27.02 11.63
CA ARG A 64 -13.25 26.31 12.92
C ARG A 64 -14.22 25.14 12.99
N GLN A 65 -14.25 24.35 11.92
CA GLN A 65 -15.23 23.27 11.76
C GLN A 65 -14.69 21.95 12.31
N PRO A 66 -15.44 21.23 13.15
CA PRO A 66 -15.11 19.84 13.47
C PRO A 66 -15.34 18.94 12.24
N ILE A 67 -14.62 17.82 12.18
CA ILE A 67 -14.90 16.76 11.19
C ILE A 67 -16.18 16.04 11.63
N GLY A 68 -17.07 15.78 10.68
CA GLY A 68 -18.33 15.08 10.89
C GLY A 68 -18.54 13.93 9.92
N PHE A 69 -19.64 13.20 10.14
CA PHE A 69 -20.10 12.14 9.24
C PHE A 69 -20.65 12.72 7.95
N LEU A 70 -20.50 11.97 6.85
CA LEU A 70 -21.23 12.25 5.62
C LEU A 70 -22.74 12.16 5.85
N ASP A 71 -23.50 12.95 5.10
CA ASP A 71 -24.95 12.91 5.05
C ASP A 71 -25.40 11.50 4.60
N PRO A 72 -26.23 10.78 5.38
CA PRO A 72 -26.71 9.44 5.01
C PRO A 72 -27.50 9.39 3.70
N ASP A 73 -28.09 10.49 3.26
CA ASP A 73 -28.87 10.60 2.03
C ASP A 73 -28.00 10.96 0.81
N SER A 74 -26.73 11.32 1.04
CA SER A 74 -25.77 11.59 -0.03
C SER A 74 -25.19 10.31 -0.64
N ARG A 75 -24.62 10.45 -1.85
CA ARG A 75 -23.84 9.40 -2.50
C ARG A 75 -22.37 9.54 -2.15
N ILE A 76 -21.69 8.40 -2.01
CA ILE A 76 -20.23 8.38 -1.91
C ILE A 76 -19.67 8.86 -3.25
N ALA A 77 -19.00 10.02 -3.25
CA ALA A 77 -18.46 10.62 -4.47
C ALA A 77 -17.55 9.65 -5.22
N GLY A 78 -17.74 9.55 -6.53
CA GLY A 78 -17.05 8.56 -7.39
C GLY A 78 -17.71 7.19 -7.43
N THR A 79 -18.88 7.00 -6.81
CA THR A 79 -19.65 5.75 -6.84
C THR A 79 -21.16 6.01 -6.92
N ASP A 80 -21.93 4.95 -7.19
CA ASP A 80 -23.39 4.97 -7.10
C ASP A 80 -23.93 4.42 -5.76
N ILE A 81 -23.10 4.41 -4.71
CA ILE A 81 -23.47 3.86 -3.40
C ILE A 81 -23.97 4.99 -2.50
N LEU A 82 -25.16 4.82 -1.89
CA LEU A 82 -25.63 5.73 -0.84
C LEU A 82 -24.81 5.53 0.44
N VAL A 83 -24.54 6.61 1.14
CA VAL A 83 -23.82 6.58 2.42
C VAL A 83 -24.56 5.68 3.44
N SER A 84 -25.88 5.77 3.50
CA SER A 84 -26.71 4.91 4.34
C SER A 84 -26.66 3.42 3.94
N ASP A 85 -26.56 3.11 2.65
CA ASP A 85 -26.37 1.75 2.15
C ASP A 85 -25.02 1.17 2.59
N ALA A 86 -23.94 1.94 2.41
CA ALA A 86 -22.61 1.54 2.85
C ALA A 86 -22.58 1.25 4.36
N ARG A 87 -23.14 2.15 5.19
CA ARG A 87 -23.19 1.98 6.65
C ARG A 87 -24.00 0.78 7.10
N ALA A 88 -25.01 0.39 6.33
CA ALA A 88 -25.85 -0.77 6.60
C ALA A 88 -25.28 -2.08 6.01
N GLY A 89 -24.08 -2.06 5.40
CA GLY A 89 -23.49 -3.25 4.77
C GLY A 89 -24.14 -3.62 3.43
N ARG A 90 -24.92 -2.72 2.81
CA ARG A 90 -25.63 -2.97 1.54
C ARG A 90 -24.72 -2.74 0.33
N PHE A 91 -23.58 -3.43 0.31
CA PHE A 91 -22.65 -3.50 -0.81
C PHE A 91 -22.06 -4.91 -0.88
N VAL A 92 -21.31 -5.21 -1.95
CA VAL A 92 -20.60 -6.49 -2.09
C VAL A 92 -19.11 -6.26 -1.82
N GLY A 93 -18.59 -6.91 -0.79
CA GLY A 93 -17.18 -6.91 -0.41
C GLY A 93 -16.41 -8.10 -0.95
N SER A 94 -15.17 -8.22 -0.50
CA SER A 94 -14.25 -9.29 -0.90
C SER A 94 -14.39 -10.54 -0.03
N THR A 95 -14.27 -11.71 -0.66
CA THR A 95 -13.82 -12.92 0.05
C THR A 95 -12.37 -12.74 0.50
N ILE A 96 -12.05 -13.14 1.73
CA ILE A 96 -10.68 -13.13 2.25
C ILE A 96 -9.92 -14.36 1.71
N PRO A 97 -8.86 -14.18 0.91
CA PRO A 97 -8.01 -15.28 0.42
C PRO A 97 -7.39 -16.09 1.56
N ALA A 98 -7.08 -17.37 1.31
CA ALA A 98 -6.60 -18.30 2.33
C ALA A 98 -5.30 -17.83 3.02
N ASP A 99 -4.35 -17.28 2.27
CA ASP A 99 -3.08 -16.75 2.76
C ASP A 99 -3.21 -15.42 3.53
N LEU A 100 -4.42 -14.85 3.58
CA LEU A 100 -4.74 -13.67 4.38
C LEU A 100 -5.64 -13.97 5.58
N GLN A 101 -6.12 -15.21 5.73
CA GLN A 101 -6.96 -15.59 6.89
C GLN A 101 -6.16 -15.70 8.18
N GLN A 102 -4.86 -16.05 8.08
CA GLN A 102 -3.93 -16.01 9.19
C GLN A 102 -2.92 -14.89 8.96
N GLN A 103 -3.06 -13.82 9.74
CA GLN A 103 -2.21 -12.64 9.70
C GLN A 103 -2.07 -12.11 11.14
N TRP A 104 -1.54 -12.94 12.04
CA TRP A 104 -1.36 -12.58 13.45
C TRP A 104 -0.17 -11.66 13.64
N ILE A 105 0.90 -11.89 12.86
CA ILE A 105 2.08 -11.04 12.85
C ILE A 105 2.35 -10.60 11.41
N GLN A 106 2.30 -9.30 11.18
CA GLN A 106 2.80 -8.66 9.97
C GLN A 106 4.08 -7.88 10.29
N GLY A 107 5.16 -8.19 9.60
CA GLY A 107 6.35 -7.35 9.61
C GLY A 107 6.24 -6.21 8.60
N THR A 108 7.06 -5.17 8.76
CA THR A 108 7.10 -4.04 7.83
C THR A 108 8.53 -3.59 7.58
N GLY A 109 8.83 -3.18 6.35
CA GLY A 109 10.11 -2.53 6.05
C GLY A 109 10.38 -2.49 4.55
N PRO A 110 11.37 -1.69 4.11
CA PRO A 110 11.70 -1.59 2.70
C PRO A 110 12.33 -2.89 2.18
N ALA A 111 12.03 -3.25 0.94
CA ALA A 111 12.69 -4.34 0.21
C ALA A 111 14.10 -3.99 -0.26
N ALA A 112 14.50 -2.72 -0.20
CA ALA A 112 15.82 -2.24 -0.62
C ALA A 112 16.58 -1.54 0.50
N LYS A 113 17.91 -1.71 0.48
CA LYS A 113 18.86 -0.91 1.23
C LYS A 113 19.50 0.10 0.27
N PRO A 114 19.58 1.40 0.62
CA PRO A 114 20.13 2.41 -0.28
C PRO A 114 21.63 2.27 -0.47
N SER A 115 22.12 2.64 -1.66
CA SER A 115 23.54 2.82 -1.97
C SER A 115 24.44 1.60 -1.71
N VAL A 116 23.90 0.38 -1.88
CA VAL A 116 24.65 -0.87 -1.79
C VAL A 116 24.41 -1.74 -3.03
N PRO A 117 25.32 -2.68 -3.37
CA PRO A 117 25.10 -3.66 -4.43
C PRO A 117 23.82 -4.49 -4.25
N LEU A 118 23.29 -5.04 -5.34
CA LEU A 118 22.03 -5.79 -5.37
C LEU A 118 22.01 -6.92 -4.33
N GLU A 119 23.09 -7.69 -4.24
CA GLU A 119 23.25 -8.83 -3.33
C GLU A 119 23.15 -8.41 -1.86
N ASN A 120 23.52 -7.17 -1.54
CA ASN A 120 23.39 -6.60 -0.20
C ASN A 120 22.02 -5.95 0.00
N SER A 121 21.45 -5.34 -1.04
CA SER A 121 20.16 -4.66 -0.98
C SER A 121 19.00 -5.64 -0.79
N ILE A 122 19.02 -6.74 -1.53
CA ILE A 122 17.94 -7.75 -1.54
C ILE A 122 17.88 -8.57 -0.24
N ARG A 123 18.90 -8.48 0.63
CA ARG A 123 18.92 -9.13 1.95
C ARG A 123 17.74 -8.74 2.82
N ASN A 124 17.24 -7.51 2.70
CA ASN A 124 16.05 -7.07 3.43
C ASN A 124 14.85 -7.98 3.12
N VAL A 125 14.67 -8.39 1.86
CA VAL A 125 13.61 -9.31 1.45
C VAL A 125 13.85 -10.70 2.01
N ALA A 126 15.09 -11.17 2.02
CA ALA A 126 15.43 -12.46 2.61
C ALA A 126 15.13 -12.51 4.12
N TYR A 127 15.58 -11.52 4.91
CA TYR A 127 15.26 -11.44 6.34
C TYR A 127 13.75 -11.39 6.59
N ALA A 128 13.02 -10.60 5.80
CA ALA A 128 11.57 -10.51 5.88
C ALA A 128 10.88 -11.86 5.67
N LEU A 129 11.20 -12.56 4.58
CA LEU A 129 10.57 -13.84 4.22
C LEU A 129 11.05 -15.02 5.10
N LEU A 130 12.20 -14.90 5.76
CA LEU A 130 12.72 -15.90 6.69
C LEU A 130 12.34 -15.61 8.15
N SER A 131 11.68 -14.48 8.44
CA SER A 131 11.33 -14.08 9.80
C SER A 131 10.34 -15.01 10.50
N GLY A 132 9.51 -15.73 9.73
CA GLY A 132 8.38 -16.51 10.25
C GLY A 132 7.11 -15.69 10.46
N ALA A 133 7.07 -14.42 10.07
CA ALA A 133 5.84 -13.62 10.05
C ALA A 133 4.81 -14.19 9.05
N ASP A 134 3.53 -14.09 9.38
CA ASP A 134 2.44 -14.53 8.49
C ASP A 134 2.37 -13.65 7.23
N GLY A 135 2.69 -12.37 7.38
CA GLY A 135 2.74 -11.40 6.28
C GLY A 135 3.90 -10.42 6.44
N TRP A 136 4.34 -9.85 5.33
CA TRP A 136 5.30 -8.76 5.35
C TRP A 136 4.88 -7.65 4.39
N MET A 137 4.67 -6.46 4.94
CA MET A 137 4.42 -5.25 4.17
C MET A 137 5.75 -4.63 3.76
N PHE A 138 6.13 -4.88 2.50
CA PHE A 138 7.25 -4.23 1.86
C PHE A 138 6.89 -2.80 1.53
N ASP A 139 7.65 -1.90 2.14
CA ASP A 139 7.27 -0.50 2.16
C ASP A 139 7.85 0.28 0.99
N GLY A 140 6.99 0.94 0.22
CA GLY A 140 7.34 1.94 -0.78
C GLY A 140 7.18 3.38 -0.29
N GLU A 141 6.66 3.57 0.93
CA GLU A 141 6.21 4.84 1.46
C GLU A 141 7.09 5.34 2.64
N ASP A 142 6.58 5.48 3.87
CA ASP A 142 7.29 6.22 4.94
C ASP A 142 8.66 5.65 5.34
N ALA A 143 8.86 4.33 5.31
CA ALA A 143 10.13 3.70 5.65
C ALA A 143 11.08 3.60 4.44
N LEU A 144 10.61 3.96 3.24
CA LEU A 144 11.44 3.98 2.04
C LEU A 144 11.96 5.39 1.77
N GLY A 145 13.26 5.57 1.93
CA GLY A 145 13.93 6.80 1.52
C GLY A 145 13.67 7.10 0.05
N GLN A 146 13.12 8.28 -0.25
CA GLN A 146 13.00 8.78 -1.62
C GLN A 146 14.36 9.36 -2.07
N ILE A 147 15.42 8.53 -2.06
CA ILE A 147 16.79 8.92 -2.44
C ILE A 147 17.10 8.29 -3.80
N ASP A 148 17.52 9.13 -4.75
CA ASP A 148 17.80 8.76 -6.14
C ASP A 148 16.76 7.79 -6.72
N THR A 149 17.11 6.51 -6.91
CA THR A 149 16.29 5.45 -7.54
C THR A 149 15.84 4.36 -6.58
N MET A 150 15.87 4.60 -5.26
CA MET A 150 15.56 3.59 -4.24
C MET A 150 14.14 3.01 -4.37
N SER A 151 13.16 3.77 -4.88
CA SER A 151 11.82 3.24 -5.22
C SER A 151 11.86 2.13 -6.26
N LEU A 152 12.76 2.24 -7.24
CA LEU A 152 12.94 1.24 -8.29
C LEU A 152 13.75 0.05 -7.82
N ASP A 153 14.74 0.26 -6.96
CA ASP A 153 15.47 -0.84 -6.29
C ASP A 153 14.52 -1.68 -5.42
N ASN A 154 13.57 -1.03 -4.75
CA ASN A 154 12.51 -1.70 -3.99
C ASN A 154 11.69 -2.65 -4.88
N GLN A 155 11.24 -2.15 -6.04
CA GLN A 155 10.48 -2.93 -7.02
C GLN A 155 11.32 -4.08 -7.61
N ARG A 156 12.58 -3.82 -7.97
CA ARG A 156 13.52 -4.83 -8.50
C ARG A 156 13.73 -5.97 -7.50
N ASN A 157 14.02 -5.65 -6.24
CA ASN A 157 14.29 -6.64 -5.21
C ASN A 157 13.07 -7.54 -4.97
N LEU A 158 11.86 -6.97 -4.93
CA LEU A 158 10.62 -7.73 -4.84
C LEU A 158 10.40 -8.63 -6.05
N LYS A 159 10.60 -8.10 -7.27
CA LYS A 159 10.50 -8.86 -8.51
C LYS A 159 11.40 -10.10 -8.49
N LEU A 160 12.67 -9.92 -8.17
CA LEU A 160 13.65 -11.00 -8.12
C LEU A 160 13.31 -12.03 -7.04
N ALA A 161 12.89 -11.58 -5.86
CA ALA A 161 12.53 -12.47 -4.76
C ALA A 161 11.28 -13.31 -5.07
N ILE A 162 10.22 -12.67 -5.59
CA ILE A 162 8.97 -13.33 -5.97
C ILE A 162 9.19 -14.29 -7.13
N ALA A 163 10.06 -13.96 -8.08
CA ALA A 163 10.45 -14.84 -9.19
C ALA A 163 11.40 -15.98 -8.76
N LYS A 164 11.83 -16.03 -7.49
CA LYS A 164 12.86 -16.95 -6.99
C LYS A 164 14.13 -16.92 -7.85
N ASP A 165 14.56 -15.72 -8.22
CA ASP A 165 15.77 -15.50 -9.02
C ASP A 165 17.00 -16.15 -8.37
N PRO A 166 17.94 -16.75 -9.14
CA PRO A 166 19.13 -17.38 -8.58
C PRO A 166 19.95 -16.48 -7.64
N ILE A 167 20.04 -15.17 -7.91
CA ILE A 167 20.72 -14.21 -7.03
C ILE A 167 19.99 -14.14 -5.68
N PHE A 168 18.66 -14.05 -5.71
CA PHE A 168 17.87 -14.03 -4.48
C PHE A 168 18.01 -15.34 -3.68
N LEU A 169 17.91 -16.50 -4.35
CA LEU A 169 18.00 -17.79 -3.67
C LEU A 169 19.36 -18.00 -3.00
N LYS A 170 20.44 -17.55 -3.65
CA LYS A 170 21.78 -17.56 -3.05
C LYS A 170 21.82 -16.69 -1.79
N VAL A 171 21.34 -15.45 -1.88
CA VAL A 171 21.31 -14.52 -0.74
C VAL A 171 20.44 -15.04 0.40
N ALA A 172 19.27 -15.62 0.10
CA ALA A 172 18.37 -16.17 1.09
C ALA A 172 18.99 -17.34 1.86
N GLN A 173 19.74 -18.20 1.19
CA GLN A 173 20.48 -19.28 1.85
C GLN A 173 21.53 -18.71 2.82
N GLU A 174 22.34 -17.73 2.38
CA GLU A 174 23.35 -17.10 3.22
C GLU A 174 22.72 -16.43 4.46
N VAL A 175 21.60 -15.73 4.28
CA VAL A 175 20.84 -15.11 5.38
C VAL A 175 20.30 -16.15 6.34
N ALA A 176 19.74 -17.26 5.86
CA ALA A 176 19.23 -18.34 6.71
C ALA A 176 20.35 -18.96 7.57
N ASP A 177 21.52 -19.22 6.96
CA ASP A 177 22.68 -19.75 7.68
C ASP A 177 23.16 -18.77 8.78
N GLU A 178 23.17 -17.47 8.50
CA GLU A 178 23.50 -16.45 9.50
C GLU A 178 22.48 -16.38 10.65
N MET A 179 21.19 -16.41 10.33
CA MET A 179 20.12 -16.42 11.32
C MET A 179 20.20 -17.65 12.23
N ASN A 180 20.48 -18.84 11.67
CA ASN A 180 20.67 -20.06 12.44
C ASN A 180 21.94 -20.05 13.29
N ARG A 181 23.06 -19.48 12.80
CA ARG A 181 24.27 -19.28 13.60
C ARG A 181 24.00 -18.39 14.82
N TRP A 182 23.33 -17.26 14.60
CA TRP A 182 22.94 -16.36 15.69
C TRP A 182 22.00 -17.06 16.68
N ALA A 183 20.96 -17.74 16.18
CA ALA A 183 19.97 -18.41 17.02
C ALA A 183 20.58 -19.59 17.81
N SER A 184 21.49 -20.35 17.22
CA SER A 184 22.21 -21.41 17.92
C SER A 184 23.06 -20.85 19.06
N GLY A 185 23.71 -19.71 18.85
CA GLY A 185 24.51 -19.04 19.88
C GLY A 185 23.67 -18.39 20.99
N PHE A 186 22.54 -17.76 20.64
CA PHE A 186 21.73 -16.99 21.58
C PHE A 186 20.59 -17.81 22.22
N LEU A 187 19.91 -18.64 21.43
CA LEU A 187 18.75 -19.46 21.83
C LEU A 187 19.08 -20.94 22.05
N GLY A 188 20.31 -21.39 21.70
CA GLY A 188 20.71 -22.80 21.84
C GLY A 188 20.09 -23.74 20.80
N ARG A 189 19.45 -23.22 19.75
CA ARG A 189 18.82 -24.01 18.68
C ARG A 189 18.74 -23.25 17.35
N GLU A 190 18.64 -23.99 16.26
CA GLU A 190 18.27 -23.44 14.96
C GLU A 190 16.79 -23.01 14.94
N ILE A 191 16.50 -22.02 14.08
CA ILE A 191 15.15 -21.45 13.90
C ILE A 191 14.61 -21.64 12.49
N ILE A 192 15.47 -21.98 11.52
CA ILE A 192 15.12 -22.23 10.11
C ILE A 192 15.63 -23.63 9.73
N SER A 193 14.77 -24.65 9.77
CA SER A 193 15.17 -26.01 9.37
C SER A 193 15.13 -26.22 7.85
N ASP A 194 14.23 -25.54 7.15
CA ASP A 194 14.10 -25.57 5.69
C ASP A 194 13.82 -24.15 5.19
N TRP A 195 14.89 -23.46 4.80
CA TRP A 195 14.80 -22.08 4.34
C TRP A 195 13.97 -21.94 3.07
N ARG A 196 13.97 -22.94 2.17
CA ARG A 196 13.21 -22.88 0.92
C ARG A 196 11.72 -22.90 1.20
N LYS A 197 11.28 -23.80 2.09
CA LYS A 197 9.89 -23.86 2.53
C LYS A 197 9.50 -22.60 3.31
N GLN A 198 10.40 -22.06 4.13
CA GLN A 198 10.12 -20.88 4.93
C GLN A 198 9.88 -19.62 4.07
N LEU A 199 10.60 -19.44 2.96
CA LEU A 199 10.38 -18.35 2.01
C LEU A 199 8.94 -18.28 1.44
N ASP A 200 8.25 -19.41 1.42
CA ASP A 200 6.88 -19.54 0.90
C ASP A 200 5.82 -19.31 1.98
N SER A 201 6.20 -19.18 3.26
CA SER A 201 5.26 -19.09 4.39
C SER A 201 4.72 -17.67 4.63
N THR A 202 5.49 -16.64 4.26
CA THR A 202 5.12 -15.24 4.47
C THR A 202 4.39 -14.67 3.25
N THR A 203 3.19 -14.13 3.46
CA THR A 203 2.42 -13.41 2.45
C THR A 203 3.09 -12.08 2.12
N LYS A 204 3.37 -11.84 0.84
CA LYS A 204 4.04 -10.62 0.36
C LYS A 204 3.00 -9.54 0.14
N ILE A 205 3.12 -8.43 0.85
CA ILE A 205 2.21 -7.28 0.72
C ILE A 205 3.06 -6.06 0.35
N PHE A 206 2.56 -5.19 -0.51
CA PHE A 206 3.29 -4.00 -0.93
C PHE A 206 2.54 -2.71 -0.56
N ARG A 207 3.19 -1.80 0.17
CA ARG A 207 2.63 -0.47 0.45
C ARG A 207 3.08 0.53 -0.61
N ALA A 208 2.15 0.95 -1.46
CA ALA A 208 2.43 1.96 -2.47
C ALA A 208 2.51 3.36 -1.84
N ARG A 209 3.19 4.31 -2.48
CA ARG A 209 3.17 5.71 -2.05
C ARG A 209 1.77 6.31 -2.06
N GLY A 210 1.48 7.14 -1.06
CA GLY A 210 0.19 7.79 -0.92
C GLY A 210 -0.11 8.79 -2.04
N MET A 211 -1.41 9.10 -2.23
CA MET A 211 -1.89 9.95 -3.33
C MET A 211 -1.30 11.36 -3.35
N HIS A 212 -0.68 11.83 -2.27
CA HIS A 212 -0.09 13.16 -2.17
C HIS A 212 1.34 13.25 -2.73
N LEU A 213 1.96 12.11 -3.09
CA LEU A 213 3.33 12.05 -3.59
C LEU A 213 3.38 11.92 -5.10
N ASP A 214 4.19 12.77 -5.74
CA ASP A 214 4.55 12.65 -7.14
C ASP A 214 5.76 11.74 -7.31
N ASP A 215 5.82 11.03 -8.43
CA ASP A 215 6.97 10.22 -8.78
C ASP A 215 8.16 11.11 -9.20
N ARG A 216 9.36 10.73 -8.76
CA ARG A 216 10.59 11.49 -9.06
C ARG A 216 11.09 11.24 -10.49
N HIS A 217 10.74 10.11 -11.09
CA HIS A 217 11.28 9.66 -12.36
C HIS A 217 10.29 9.80 -13.50
N ILE A 218 8.99 9.91 -13.22
CA ILE A 218 7.93 10.07 -14.21
C ILE A 218 7.28 11.43 -14.05
N GLN A 219 7.11 12.14 -15.17
CA GLN A 219 6.48 13.45 -15.24
C GLN A 219 5.39 13.45 -16.31
N CYS A 220 4.28 14.15 -16.07
CA CYS A 220 3.27 14.41 -17.09
C CYS A 220 3.87 15.22 -18.25
N LYS A 221 3.28 15.14 -19.46
CA LYS A 221 3.78 15.88 -20.64
C LYS A 221 3.81 17.40 -20.45
N ASP A 222 2.87 17.91 -19.68
CA ASP A 222 2.72 19.33 -19.31
C ASP A 222 3.74 19.81 -18.27
N GLY A 223 4.60 18.92 -17.77
CA GLY A 223 5.59 19.23 -16.74
C GLY A 223 5.11 19.04 -15.30
N ASN A 224 3.85 18.69 -15.09
CA ASN A 224 3.33 18.40 -13.75
C ASN A 224 3.84 17.05 -13.22
N GLY A 225 3.86 16.90 -11.90
CA GLY A 225 4.24 15.64 -11.25
C GLY A 225 3.26 14.51 -11.59
N PHE A 226 3.80 13.32 -11.85
CA PHE A 226 2.98 12.14 -12.13
C PHE A 226 2.68 11.39 -10.82
N PRO A 227 1.46 10.85 -10.58
CA PRO A 227 1.15 10.23 -9.30
C PRO A 227 2.02 9.00 -8.98
N ALA A 228 2.76 9.05 -7.88
CA ALA A 228 3.57 7.93 -7.42
C ALA A 228 2.73 6.68 -7.12
N SER A 229 1.49 6.85 -6.66
CA SER A 229 0.54 5.76 -6.41
C SER A 229 0.26 4.92 -7.66
N ILE A 230 0.10 5.56 -8.83
CA ILE A 230 -0.09 4.86 -10.11
C ILE A 230 1.17 4.07 -10.45
N VAL A 231 2.34 4.70 -10.36
CA VAL A 231 3.63 4.07 -10.70
C VAL A 231 3.89 2.86 -9.83
N ASP A 232 3.82 3.02 -8.51
CA ASP A 232 4.13 1.98 -7.54
C ASP A 232 3.21 0.76 -7.65
N ALA A 233 1.89 0.98 -7.74
CA ALA A 233 0.93 -0.09 -7.86
C ALA A 233 1.08 -0.83 -9.19
N SER A 234 1.28 -0.10 -10.30
CA SER A 234 1.49 -0.70 -11.63
C SER A 234 2.76 -1.53 -11.66
N LEU A 235 3.89 -0.97 -11.21
CA LEU A 235 5.17 -1.68 -11.21
C LEU A 235 5.11 -2.95 -10.36
N TYR A 236 4.49 -2.89 -9.17
CA TYR A 236 4.37 -4.06 -8.31
C TYR A 236 3.46 -5.13 -8.91
N VAL A 237 2.24 -4.77 -9.34
CA VAL A 237 1.28 -5.75 -9.86
C VAL A 237 1.80 -6.37 -11.16
N VAL A 238 2.19 -5.56 -12.15
CA VAL A 238 2.58 -6.04 -13.48
C VAL A 238 3.80 -6.96 -13.41
N ASN A 239 4.82 -6.60 -12.61
CA ASN A 239 6.03 -7.41 -12.54
C ASN A 239 5.87 -8.72 -11.74
N ASN A 240 4.79 -8.88 -10.97
CA ASN A 240 4.67 -9.98 -10.01
C ASN A 240 3.43 -10.86 -10.18
N TYR A 241 2.37 -10.40 -10.86
CA TYR A 241 1.08 -11.10 -10.86
C TYR A 241 1.16 -12.55 -11.35
N LYS A 242 1.89 -12.81 -12.44
CA LYS A 242 2.03 -14.16 -12.99
C LYS A 242 2.65 -15.12 -11.96
N ASN A 243 3.74 -14.71 -11.34
CA ASN A 243 4.47 -15.52 -10.36
C ASN A 243 3.66 -15.72 -9.06
N LEU A 244 3.01 -14.66 -8.56
CA LEU A 244 2.17 -14.75 -7.36
C LEU A 244 0.98 -15.68 -7.58
N ILE A 245 0.26 -15.54 -8.70
CA ILE A 245 -0.87 -16.40 -9.06
C ILE A 245 -0.42 -17.86 -9.25
N GLN A 246 0.68 -18.08 -9.97
CA GLN A 246 1.24 -19.43 -10.16
C GLN A 246 1.63 -20.09 -8.83
N ALA A 247 2.10 -19.31 -7.87
CA ALA A 247 2.43 -19.78 -6.53
C ALA A 247 1.20 -19.90 -5.59
N GLY A 248 -0.01 -19.57 -6.07
CA GLY A 248 -1.22 -19.55 -5.25
C GLY A 248 -1.23 -18.47 -4.17
N SER A 249 -0.39 -17.44 -4.30
CA SER A 249 -0.29 -16.30 -3.37
C SER A 249 -1.17 -15.13 -3.83
N SER A 250 -1.68 -14.37 -2.86
CA SER A 250 -2.47 -13.17 -3.11
C SER A 250 -1.62 -12.01 -3.65
N LEU A 251 -2.22 -11.20 -4.51
CA LEU A 251 -1.71 -9.88 -4.90
C LEU A 251 -2.26 -8.82 -3.96
N VAL A 252 -1.42 -8.28 -3.07
CA VAL A 252 -1.92 -7.42 -1.97
C VAL A 252 -1.22 -6.07 -1.94
N LEU A 253 -2.02 -5.01 -1.88
CA LEU A 253 -1.58 -3.64 -1.68
C LEU A 253 -2.00 -3.11 -0.30
N TYR A 254 -1.11 -2.38 0.36
CA TYR A 254 -1.46 -1.49 1.47
C TYR A 254 -1.62 -0.07 0.94
N LEU A 255 -2.76 0.55 1.24
CA LEU A 255 -3.10 1.90 0.78
C LEU A 255 -2.95 2.90 1.93
N PRO A 256 -1.92 3.76 1.90
CA PRO A 256 -1.66 4.70 2.98
C PRO A 256 -2.45 6.00 2.85
N LYS A 257 -2.65 6.65 4.00
CA LYS A 257 -3.06 8.04 4.15
C LYS A 257 -4.30 8.45 3.33
N ILE A 258 -5.24 7.52 3.10
CA ILE A 258 -6.58 7.84 2.56
C ILE A 258 -7.33 8.69 3.60
N GLN A 259 -7.93 9.81 3.19
CA GLN A 259 -8.76 10.67 4.05
C GLN A 259 -10.26 10.46 3.82
N THR A 260 -10.67 10.12 2.60
CA THR A 260 -12.11 10.08 2.26
C THR A 260 -12.46 8.84 1.43
N ALA A 261 -13.74 8.45 1.47
CA ALA A 261 -14.26 7.38 0.62
C ALA A 261 -14.16 7.70 -0.89
N GLN A 262 -14.13 8.98 -1.26
CA GLN A 262 -13.87 9.39 -2.65
C GLN A 262 -12.44 9.07 -3.10
N GLU A 263 -11.46 9.24 -2.22
CA GLU A 263 -10.07 8.82 -2.49
C GLU A 263 -9.98 7.29 -2.60
N ALA A 264 -10.73 6.56 -1.78
CA ALA A 264 -10.86 5.10 -1.89
C ALA A 264 -11.52 4.66 -3.22
N ALA A 265 -12.53 5.38 -3.70
CA ALA A 265 -13.16 5.13 -4.99
C ALA A 265 -12.19 5.35 -6.16
N TRP A 266 -11.31 6.35 -6.07
CA TRP A 266 -10.24 6.55 -7.06
C TRP A 266 -9.24 5.39 -7.07
N TRP A 267 -8.84 4.87 -5.90
CA TRP A 267 -8.02 3.66 -5.81
C TRP A 267 -8.73 2.45 -6.44
N ASN A 268 -10.02 2.28 -6.17
CA ASN A 268 -10.82 1.20 -6.75
C ASN A 268 -10.84 1.27 -8.28
N GLU A 269 -11.12 2.45 -8.85
CA GLU A 269 -11.10 2.70 -10.29
C GLU A 269 -9.73 2.38 -10.91
N MET A 270 -8.65 2.84 -10.28
CA MET A 270 -7.29 2.59 -10.74
C MET A 270 -6.94 1.09 -10.74
N ILE A 271 -7.29 0.37 -9.66
CA ILE A 271 -7.02 -1.07 -9.54
C ILE A 271 -7.86 -1.86 -10.54
N THR A 272 -9.15 -1.55 -10.68
CA THR A 272 -10.02 -2.19 -11.68
C THR A 272 -9.52 -1.97 -13.10
N ALA A 273 -9.10 -0.75 -13.45
CA ALA A 273 -8.54 -0.46 -14.77
C ALA A 273 -7.24 -1.25 -15.01
N LEU A 274 -6.39 -1.40 -13.99
CA LEU A 274 -5.17 -2.21 -14.07
C LEU A 274 -5.48 -3.70 -14.27
N GLU A 275 -6.41 -4.25 -13.50
CA GLU A 275 -6.85 -5.64 -13.65
C GLU A 275 -7.42 -5.91 -15.04
N GLN A 276 -8.28 -5.02 -15.53
CA GLN A 276 -8.86 -5.12 -16.88
C GLN A 276 -7.79 -5.06 -17.97
N HIS A 277 -6.83 -4.14 -17.84
CA HIS A 277 -5.71 -4.05 -18.78
C HIS A 277 -4.88 -5.34 -18.82
N LEU A 278 -4.68 -5.99 -17.67
CA LEU A 278 -3.96 -7.26 -17.55
C LEU A 278 -4.81 -8.51 -17.83
N GLY A 279 -6.11 -8.34 -18.13
CA GLY A 279 -7.03 -9.45 -18.33
C GLY A 279 -7.33 -10.26 -17.06
N LEU A 280 -7.12 -9.67 -15.88
CA LEU A 280 -7.45 -10.27 -14.58
C LEU A 280 -8.93 -10.06 -14.24
N ALA A 281 -9.50 -10.98 -13.46
CA ALA A 281 -10.85 -10.81 -12.94
C ALA A 281 -10.89 -9.63 -11.95
N VAL A 282 -11.97 -8.85 -11.96
CA VAL A 282 -12.12 -7.73 -11.03
C VAL A 282 -12.12 -8.23 -9.59
N GLY A 283 -11.30 -7.62 -8.73
CA GLY A 283 -11.10 -8.08 -7.36
C GLY A 283 -10.03 -9.15 -7.21
N THR A 284 -9.14 -9.33 -8.19
CA THR A 284 -7.94 -10.18 -8.06
C THR A 284 -6.93 -9.55 -7.09
N VAL A 285 -6.69 -8.24 -7.23
CA VAL A 285 -5.86 -7.45 -6.33
C VAL A 285 -6.64 -7.16 -5.05
N LYS A 286 -6.00 -7.40 -3.90
CA LYS A 286 -6.54 -7.15 -2.57
C LYS A 286 -5.92 -5.93 -1.93
N THR A 287 -6.68 -5.24 -1.09
CA THR A 287 -6.25 -4.00 -0.44
C THR A 287 -6.51 -4.01 1.05
N TYR A 288 -5.46 -3.68 1.80
CA TYR A 288 -5.62 -3.14 3.15
C TYR A 288 -5.58 -1.62 3.09
N VAL A 289 -6.34 -0.95 3.95
CA VAL A 289 -6.28 0.51 4.11
C VAL A 289 -5.72 0.84 5.49
N LEU A 290 -4.68 1.67 5.54
CA LEU A 290 -4.22 2.25 6.81
C LEU A 290 -5.19 3.38 7.20
N VAL A 291 -5.90 3.22 8.32
CA VAL A 291 -6.80 4.27 8.82
C VAL A 291 -5.98 5.28 9.63
N GLU A 292 -5.07 5.99 8.99
CA GLU A 292 -4.09 6.85 9.66
C GLU A 292 -4.36 8.34 9.42
N GLN A 293 -5.59 8.66 9.02
CA GLN A 293 -6.09 10.02 8.86
C GLN A 293 -7.42 10.15 9.60
N LEU A 294 -7.61 11.25 10.32
CA LEU A 294 -8.78 11.45 11.17
C LEU A 294 -10.08 11.42 10.36
N GLU A 295 -10.10 12.00 9.16
CA GLU A 295 -11.24 11.99 8.24
C GLU A 295 -11.70 10.55 7.90
N ALA A 296 -10.77 9.61 7.75
CA ALA A 296 -11.10 8.23 7.40
C ALA A 296 -11.88 7.51 8.52
N ALA A 297 -11.63 7.86 9.78
CA ALA A 297 -12.37 7.31 10.92
C ALA A 297 -13.88 7.68 10.92
N TYR A 298 -14.25 8.72 10.15
CA TYR A 298 -15.63 9.14 9.92
C TYR A 298 -16.27 8.51 8.67
N GLN A 299 -15.49 7.79 7.85
CA GLN A 299 -15.93 7.26 6.56
C GLN A 299 -15.57 5.78 6.37
N LEU A 300 -15.43 5.01 7.46
CA LEU A 300 -14.92 3.63 7.43
C LEU A 300 -15.77 2.70 6.55
N MET A 301 -17.10 2.74 6.71
CA MET A 301 -17.99 1.88 5.94
C MET A 301 -18.07 2.32 4.48
N GLU A 302 -17.98 3.62 4.24
CA GLU A 302 -17.97 4.23 2.92
C GLU A 302 -16.69 3.91 2.15
N ILE A 303 -15.52 3.96 2.80
CA ILE A 303 -14.22 3.53 2.24
C ILE A 303 -14.28 2.04 1.89
N ARG A 304 -14.78 1.21 2.80
CA ARG A 304 -14.93 -0.22 2.57
C ARG A 304 -15.87 -0.50 1.39
N ALA A 305 -17.01 0.17 1.32
CA ALA A 305 -17.96 0.01 0.22
C ALA A 305 -17.38 0.48 -1.12
N ALA A 306 -16.64 1.59 -1.13
CA ALA A 306 -16.01 2.14 -2.33
C ALA A 306 -14.94 1.22 -2.93
N LEU A 307 -14.20 0.48 -2.09
CA LEU A 307 -13.19 -0.50 -2.52
C LEU A 307 -13.77 -1.89 -2.81
N GLY A 308 -14.97 -2.20 -2.30
CA GLY A 308 -15.76 -3.37 -2.66
C GLY A 308 -14.97 -4.68 -2.68
N LEU A 309 -14.88 -5.29 -3.86
CA LEU A 309 -14.22 -6.58 -4.11
C LEU A 309 -12.70 -6.59 -3.85
N HIS A 310 -12.06 -5.42 -3.83
CA HIS A 310 -10.63 -5.31 -3.53
C HIS A 310 -10.38 -5.25 -2.01
N PHE A 311 -11.33 -4.76 -1.21
CA PHE A 311 -11.10 -4.51 0.21
C PHE A 311 -11.03 -5.79 1.04
N VAL A 312 -9.90 -6.02 1.71
CA VAL A 312 -9.75 -7.14 2.67
C VAL A 312 -9.67 -6.70 4.12
N GLY A 313 -9.26 -5.46 4.43
CA GLY A 313 -9.18 -5.03 5.81
C GLY A 313 -8.64 -3.65 6.09
N PHE A 314 -8.67 -3.28 7.36
CA PHE A 314 -8.06 -2.04 7.88
C PHE A 314 -6.84 -2.35 8.74
N ASN A 315 -5.86 -1.45 8.71
CA ASN A 315 -4.81 -1.36 9.72
C ASN A 315 -4.99 -0.09 10.56
N THR A 316 -4.74 -0.20 11.86
CA THR A 316 -4.75 0.96 12.76
C THR A 316 -3.35 1.46 13.10
N GLY A 317 -3.00 2.69 12.71
CA GLY A 317 -1.72 3.33 13.02
C GLY A 317 -1.77 4.28 14.22
N ARG A 318 -0.62 4.53 14.85
CA ARG A 318 -0.49 5.46 15.99
C ARG A 318 -0.02 6.85 15.54
N TRP A 319 1.19 6.95 15.00
CA TRP A 319 1.87 8.23 14.81
C TRP A 319 1.21 9.13 13.77
N ASP A 320 0.92 8.60 12.58
CA ASP A 320 0.22 9.37 11.55
C ASP A 320 -1.20 9.79 11.98
N TYR A 321 -1.90 8.94 12.73
CA TYR A 321 -3.23 9.28 13.24
C TYR A 321 -3.17 10.41 14.28
N ILE A 322 -2.21 10.38 15.21
CA ILE A 322 -1.99 11.48 16.18
C ILE A 322 -1.64 12.79 15.46
N ASN A 323 -0.81 12.71 14.41
CA ASN A 323 -0.49 13.85 13.57
C ASN A 323 -1.74 14.39 12.86
N ALA A 324 -2.57 13.51 12.29
CA ALA A 324 -3.82 13.89 11.66
C ALA A 324 -4.84 14.52 12.62
N VAL A 325 -4.91 14.05 13.88
CA VAL A 325 -5.71 14.70 14.93
C VAL A 325 -5.18 16.09 15.23
N SER A 326 -3.86 16.24 15.38
CA SER A 326 -3.23 17.54 15.64
C SER A 326 -3.48 18.53 14.51
N ASP A 327 -3.40 18.07 13.25
CA ASP A 327 -3.73 18.88 12.09
C ASP A 327 -5.21 19.31 12.07
N ALA A 328 -6.12 18.37 12.25
CA ALA A 328 -7.55 18.65 12.19
C ALA A 328 -8.02 19.62 13.27
N MET A 329 -7.34 19.63 14.42
CA MET A 329 -7.67 20.45 15.58
C MET A 329 -6.80 21.72 15.70
N CYS A 330 -5.91 22.03 14.75
CA CYS A 330 -4.97 23.14 14.88
C CYS A 330 -5.61 24.53 15.04
N TRP A 331 -6.88 24.69 14.70
CA TRP A 331 -7.65 25.92 14.88
C TRP A 331 -8.21 26.10 16.31
N ASP A 332 -8.28 25.02 17.10
CA ASP A 332 -8.79 25.03 18.48
C ASP A 332 -7.65 25.21 19.48
N ARG A 333 -7.54 26.41 20.05
CA ARG A 333 -6.52 26.75 21.05
C ARG A 333 -6.71 26.02 22.39
N SER A 334 -7.88 25.44 22.64
CA SER A 334 -8.15 24.65 23.85
C SER A 334 -7.72 23.20 23.71
N PHE A 335 -7.51 22.73 22.47
CA PHE A 335 -7.02 21.39 22.20
C PHE A 335 -5.50 21.35 22.27
N ILE A 336 -4.96 20.72 23.30
CA ILE A 336 -3.52 20.52 23.48
C ILE A 336 -3.29 19.02 23.66
N ASN A 337 -2.60 18.42 22.69
CA ASN A 337 -2.10 17.05 22.87
C ASN A 337 -1.04 17.04 23.98
N PRO A 338 -1.04 16.04 24.87
CA PRO A 338 0.08 15.82 25.78
C PRO A 338 1.32 15.40 24.97
N ASN A 339 2.43 15.13 25.67
CA ASN A 339 3.58 14.51 25.02
C ASN A 339 3.12 13.23 24.26
N ILE A 340 3.56 13.10 23.02
CA ILE A 340 3.15 12.03 22.11
C ILE A 340 3.41 10.62 22.68
N ASP A 341 4.42 10.48 23.55
CA ASP A 341 4.80 9.23 24.20
C ASP A 341 3.67 8.65 25.06
N VAL A 342 2.88 9.51 25.71
CA VAL A 342 1.77 9.07 26.58
C VAL A 342 0.49 8.75 25.81
N ILE A 343 0.41 9.15 24.54
CA ILE A 343 -0.74 8.89 23.68
C ILE A 343 -0.63 7.47 23.11
N THR A 344 -0.82 6.47 23.96
CA THR A 344 -0.84 5.04 23.57
C THR A 344 -2.18 4.68 22.92
N MET A 345 -2.32 3.47 22.39
CA MET A 345 -3.59 3.00 21.79
C MET A 345 -4.77 3.05 22.77
N THR A 346 -4.51 3.04 24.08
CA THR A 346 -5.57 3.12 25.11
C THR A 346 -6.03 4.55 25.43
N TYR A 347 -5.34 5.58 24.91
CA TYR A 347 -5.69 7.00 25.06
C TYR A 347 -7.08 7.29 24.48
N GLY A 348 -7.78 8.30 24.99
CA GLY A 348 -9.21 8.51 24.75
C GLY A 348 -9.62 8.46 23.26
N TYR A 349 -9.02 9.30 22.41
CA TYR A 349 -9.35 9.28 20.98
C TYR A 349 -8.78 8.06 20.25
N MET A 350 -7.68 7.48 20.69
CA MET A 350 -7.06 6.29 20.06
C MET A 350 -7.95 5.05 20.27
N ARG A 351 -8.44 4.86 21.50
CA ARG A 351 -9.37 3.79 21.85
C ARG A 351 -10.67 3.87 21.05
N ASN A 352 -11.23 5.08 20.92
CA ASN A 352 -12.46 5.30 20.15
C ASN A 352 -12.25 5.03 18.66
N TYR A 353 -11.13 5.49 18.12
CA TYR A 353 -10.70 5.23 16.76
C TYR A 353 -10.60 3.73 16.45
N GLU A 354 -9.87 2.98 17.27
CA GLU A 354 -9.69 1.54 17.11
C GLU A 354 -11.02 0.78 17.26
N ASP A 355 -11.86 1.13 18.25
CA ASP A 355 -13.19 0.52 18.41
C ASP A 355 -14.08 0.72 17.18
N ARG A 356 -14.04 1.90 16.56
CA ARG A 356 -14.78 2.17 15.31
C ARG A 356 -14.27 1.31 14.15
N VAL A 357 -12.95 1.17 14.00
CA VAL A 357 -12.36 0.31 12.97
C VAL A 357 -12.78 -1.14 13.17
N ARG A 358 -12.68 -1.65 14.41
CA ARG A 358 -13.12 -3.02 14.76
C ARG A 358 -14.59 -3.24 14.46
N ARG A 359 -15.47 -2.28 14.75
CA ARG A 359 -16.91 -2.38 14.40
C ARG A 359 -17.11 -2.40 12.89
N ALA A 360 -16.43 -1.52 12.15
CA ALA A 360 -16.57 -1.43 10.70
C ALA A 360 -16.17 -2.72 9.97
N VAL A 361 -15.11 -3.40 10.42
CA VAL A 361 -14.71 -4.68 9.82
C VAL A 361 -15.64 -5.84 10.21
N ASN A 362 -16.29 -5.76 11.39
CA ASN A 362 -17.23 -6.78 11.88
C ASN A 362 -18.69 -6.58 11.40
N THR A 363 -18.99 -5.46 10.73
CA THR A 363 -20.29 -5.30 10.05
C THR A 363 -20.30 -6.18 8.80
N PRO A 364 -21.23 -7.14 8.65
CA PRO A 364 -21.28 -7.96 7.44
C PRO A 364 -21.71 -7.13 6.22
N ASP A 365 -21.25 -7.53 5.04
CA ASP A 365 -21.77 -7.04 3.75
C ASP A 365 -23.01 -7.83 3.30
N LEU A 366 -23.50 -7.61 2.06
CA LEU A 366 -24.65 -8.34 1.50
C LEU A 366 -24.46 -9.86 1.41
N ARG A 367 -23.22 -10.34 1.45
CA ARG A 367 -22.87 -11.77 1.41
C ARG A 367 -22.54 -12.33 2.79
N GLY A 368 -22.74 -11.54 3.85
CA GLY A 368 -22.38 -11.95 5.21
C GLY A 368 -20.88 -11.91 5.48
N GLN A 369 -20.08 -11.28 4.62
CA GLN A 369 -18.63 -11.25 4.75
C GLN A 369 -18.21 -10.12 5.69
N CYS A 370 -17.35 -10.45 6.65
CA CYS A 370 -16.59 -9.50 7.45
C CYS A 370 -15.20 -9.27 6.84
N ALA A 371 -14.51 -8.23 7.30
CA ALA A 371 -13.17 -7.90 6.87
C ALA A 371 -12.14 -8.11 7.98
N LEU A 372 -10.86 -8.03 7.62
CA LEU A 372 -9.74 -8.16 8.54
C LEU A 372 -9.46 -6.83 9.23
N TRP A 373 -9.00 -6.92 10.48
CA TRP A 373 -8.40 -5.80 11.19
C TRP A 373 -6.99 -6.20 11.64
N GLN A 374 -6.03 -5.35 11.29
CA GLN A 374 -4.64 -5.43 11.72
C GLN A 374 -4.38 -4.33 12.76
N GLY A 375 -3.79 -4.72 13.88
CA GLY A 375 -3.43 -3.81 14.96
C GLY A 375 -2.31 -2.84 14.59
N GLY A 376 -1.93 -2.00 15.55
CA GLY A 376 -0.82 -1.05 15.38
C GLY A 376 0.56 -1.70 15.49
N MET A 377 1.56 -0.91 15.11
CA MET A 377 2.97 -1.27 15.18
C MET A 377 3.48 -1.25 16.64
N GLU A 378 4.21 -2.30 17.02
CA GLU A 378 5.12 -2.28 18.16
C GLU A 378 6.54 -2.04 17.60
N PRO A 379 7.06 -0.79 17.60
CA PRO A 379 8.40 -0.52 17.09
C PRO A 379 9.45 -1.12 18.04
N ASN A 380 10.37 -1.91 17.49
CA ASN A 380 11.50 -2.51 18.23
C ASN A 380 12.42 -1.45 18.87
#